data_AF-D2VPT9-F1
#
_entry.id   AF-D2VPT9-F1
#
_cell.length_a   1.000
_cell.length_b   1.000
_cell.length_c   1.000
_cell.angle_alpha   90.00
_cell.angle_beta   90.00
_cell.angle_gamma   90.00
#
_symmetry.space_group_name_H-M   'P 1'
#
loop_
_entity.id
_entity.type
_entity.pdbx_description
1 polymer ?
#
loop_
_entity_poly.entity_id
_entity_poly.type
_entity_poly.pdbx_seq_one_letter_code
_entity_poly.pdbx_strand_id
1 'polypeptide(L)'
;MKQQQPIASDDQVPNTNIEPILVFLLNFLFLGLGHIVMGQAGKGITYIVLNIFFYFLIVVLMFVFIGICVLPFWVIWWVMIQIDGVTIASRLKEGKVVKKGECASSIAKLGVSIFEKTEVFVQ
;
A
#
# COMPACT_ATOMS: atom_id res chain seq x y z
N MET A 1 27.60 -9.68 13.33
CA MET A 1 27.85 -8.82 12.16
C MET A 1 27.19 -9.49 10.96
N LYS A 2 25.98 -9.07 10.57
CA LYS A 2 25.33 -9.57 9.35
C LYS A 2 25.80 -8.69 8.20
N GLN A 3 26.40 -9.33 7.21
CA GLN A 3 27.02 -8.71 6.04
C GLN A 3 26.00 -7.88 5.29
N GLN A 4 26.28 -6.58 5.19
CA GLN A 4 25.63 -5.68 4.25
C GLN A 4 26.21 -6.02 2.88
N GLN A 5 25.45 -6.73 2.04
CA GLN A 5 25.83 -6.91 0.65
C GLN A 5 25.66 -5.58 -0.10
N PRO A 6 26.67 -5.12 -0.85
CA PRO A 6 26.56 -3.96 -1.72
C PRO A 6 25.87 -4.41 -3.01
N ILE A 7 24.58 -4.10 -3.18
CA ILE A 7 23.90 -4.39 -4.45
C ILE A 7 24.03 -3.14 -5.33
N ALA A 8 25.11 -3.09 -6.10
CA ALA A 8 25.24 -2.20 -7.23
C ALA A 8 24.62 -2.86 -8.48
N SER A 9 23.61 -2.19 -9.04
CA SER A 9 23.54 -1.77 -10.45
C SER A 9 23.22 -2.75 -11.60
N ASP A 10 22.19 -3.62 -11.50
CA ASP A 10 21.55 -4.15 -12.75
C ASP A 10 20.06 -4.53 -12.64
N ASP A 11 19.52 -4.83 -11.44
CA ASP A 11 18.12 -5.28 -11.27
C ASP A 11 17.07 -4.19 -10.96
N GLN A 12 17.46 -2.91 -10.99
CA GLN A 12 16.60 -1.79 -10.59
C GLN A 12 16.24 -0.88 -11.76
N VAL A 13 15.52 -1.39 -12.76
CA VAL A 13 14.80 -0.51 -13.68
C VAL A 13 13.42 -0.28 -13.05
N PRO A 14 13.18 0.82 -12.33
CA PRO A 14 11.84 1.13 -11.86
C PRO A 14 10.92 1.19 -13.07
N ASN A 15 9.83 0.42 -13.07
CA ASN A 15 8.86 0.45 -14.16
C ASN A 15 8.24 1.86 -14.29
N THR A 16 8.83 2.68 -15.16
CA THR A 16 8.41 4.06 -15.41
C THR A 16 7.11 4.15 -16.19
N ASN A 17 6.60 3.02 -16.71
CA ASN A 17 5.31 2.95 -17.40
C ASN A 17 4.11 2.93 -16.42
N ILE A 18 4.36 2.94 -15.11
CA ILE A 18 3.31 3.00 -14.10
C ILE A 18 2.78 4.44 -14.02
N GLU A 19 1.57 4.64 -14.50
CA GLU A 19 0.87 5.92 -14.38
C GLU A 19 0.23 6.06 -12.98
N PRO A 20 0.50 7.15 -12.22
CA PRO A 20 -0.07 7.36 -10.89
C PRO A 20 -1.61 7.40 -10.90
N ILE A 21 -2.19 7.91 -11.99
CA ILE A 21 -3.64 7.95 -12.20
C ILE A 21 -4.22 6.54 -12.33
N LEU A 22 -3.52 5.64 -13.02
CA LEU A 22 -3.94 4.24 -13.14
C LEU A 22 -3.93 3.56 -11.77
N VAL A 23 -2.88 3.80 -10.98
CA VAL A 23 -2.77 3.26 -9.61
C VAL A 23 -3.89 3.77 -8.70
N PHE A 24 -4.22 5.06 -8.79
CA PHE A 24 -5.35 5.64 -8.08
C PHE A 24 -6.68 4.98 -8.47
N LEU A 25 -6.95 4.84 -9.77
CA LEU A 25 -8.17 4.22 -10.27
C LEU A 25 -8.29 2.76 -9.81
N LEU A 26 -7.18 2.01 -9.85
CA LEU A 26 -7.15 0.63 -9.40
C LEU A 26 -7.41 0.51 -7.90
N ASN A 27 -6.77 1.34 -7.08
CA ASN A 27 -7.03 1.37 -5.64
C ASN A 27 -8.45 1.86 -5.32
N PHE A 28 -9.03 2.73 -6.16
CA PHE A 28 -10.41 3.21 -6.00
C PHE A 28 -11.42 2.09 -6.24
N LEU A 29 -11.23 1.30 -7.31
CA LEU A 29 -12.09 0.17 -7.63
C LEU A 29 -11.93 -0.97 -6.61
N PHE A 30 -10.70 -1.31 -6.26
CA PHE A 30 -10.38 -2.28 -5.22
C PHE A 30 -9.16 -1.81 -4.42
N LEU A 31 -9.39 -1.53 -3.13
CA LEU A 31 -8.33 -1.05 -2.26
C LEU A 31 -7.22 -2.10 -2.14
N GLY A 32 -6.02 -1.76 -2.62
CA GLY A 32 -4.86 -2.65 -2.64
C GLY A 32 -4.47 -3.16 -4.04
N LEU A 33 -5.36 -3.10 -5.04
CA LEU A 33 -5.04 -3.56 -6.40
C LEU A 33 -3.95 -2.71 -7.07
N GLY A 34 -3.97 -1.39 -6.85
CA GLY A 34 -2.94 -0.50 -7.38
C GLY A 34 -1.55 -0.86 -6.84
N HIS A 35 -1.48 -1.31 -5.58
CA HIS A 35 -0.22 -1.75 -4.96
C HIS A 35 0.29 -3.08 -5.51
N ILE A 36 -0.61 -3.99 -5.91
CA ILE A 36 -0.24 -5.26 -6.57
C ILE A 36 0.38 -4.99 -7.94
N VAL A 37 -0.21 -4.08 -8.74
CA VAL A 37 0.30 -3.73 -10.08
C VAL A 37 1.66 -3.04 -10.01
N MET A 38 1.93 -2.30 -8.93
CA MET A 38 3.25 -1.73 -8.65
C MET A 38 4.25 -2.75 -8.07
N GLY A 39 4.02 -4.06 -8.17
CA GLY A 39 4.95 -5.07 -7.63
C GLY A 39 5.06 -5.10 -6.09
N GLN A 40 4.20 -4.39 -5.37
CA GLN A 40 4.06 -4.41 -3.91
C GLN A 40 2.91 -5.33 -3.50
N ALA A 41 2.96 -6.59 -3.94
CA ALA A 41 1.88 -7.56 -3.76
C ALA A 41 1.54 -7.81 -2.28
N GLY A 42 2.51 -7.95 -1.39
CA GLY A 42 2.24 -8.24 0.02
C GLY A 42 1.52 -7.09 0.75
N LYS A 43 1.87 -5.83 0.43
CA LYS A 43 1.07 -4.67 0.85
C LYS A 43 -0.34 -4.67 0.27
N GLY A 44 -0.46 -4.92 -1.03
CA GLY A 44 -1.75 -4.94 -1.71
C GLY A 44 -2.70 -5.95 -1.07
N ILE A 45 -2.21 -7.17 -0.80
CA ILE A 45 -2.95 -8.21 -0.08
C ILE A 45 -3.30 -7.76 1.34
N THR A 46 -2.35 -7.16 2.07
CA THR A 46 -2.60 -6.65 3.44
C THR A 46 -3.72 -5.62 3.45
N TYR A 47 -3.75 -4.69 2.50
CA TYR A 47 -4.81 -3.69 2.38
C TYR A 47 -6.16 -4.32 2.00
N ILE A 48 -6.18 -5.33 1.13
CA ILE A 48 -7.41 -6.06 0.79
C ILE A 48 -7.97 -6.75 2.04
N VAL A 49 -7.14 -7.50 2.76
CA VAL A 49 -7.55 -8.24 3.97
C VAL A 49 -8.05 -7.27 5.05
N LEU A 50 -7.31 -6.19 5.31
CA LEU A 50 -7.73 -5.16 6.26
C LEU A 50 -9.04 -4.49 5.83
N ASN A 51 -9.23 -4.20 4.54
CA ASN A 51 -10.45 -3.57 4.05
C ASN A 51 -11.68 -4.47 4.29
N ILE A 52 -11.57 -5.77 3.99
CA ILE A 52 -12.63 -6.76 4.24
C ILE A 52 -12.95 -6.84 5.74
N PHE A 53 -11.92 -6.89 6.59
CA PHE A 53 -12.09 -6.92 8.04
C PHE A 53 -12.79 -5.67 8.57
N PHE A 54 -12.38 -4.47 8.14
CA PHE A 54 -13.01 -3.21 8.53
C PHE A 54 -14.46 -3.13 8.04
N TYR A 55 -14.74 -3.58 6.82
CA TYR A 55 -16.10 -3.59 6.28
C TYR A 55 -17.02 -4.49 7.11
N PHE A 56 -16.56 -5.71 7.43
CA PHE A 56 -17.29 -6.62 8.32
C PHE A 56 -17.55 -6.00 9.69
N LEU A 57 -16.53 -5.37 10.28
CA LEU A 57 -16.64 -4.70 11.58
C LEU A 57 -17.66 -3.56 11.55
N ILE A 58 -17.64 -2.71 10.51
CA ILE A 58 -18.61 -1.61 10.34
C ILE A 58 -20.04 -2.13 10.22
N VAL A 59 -20.28 -3.18 9.43
CA VAL A 59 -21.61 -3.79 9.26
C VAL A 59 -22.14 -4.36 10.59
N VAL A 60 -21.29 -5.03 11.36
CA VAL A 60 -21.67 -5.54 12.69
C VAL A 60 -21.96 -4.40 13.66
N LEU A 61 -21.14 -3.34 13.67
CA LEU A 61 -21.31 -2.20 14.57
C LEU A 61 -22.46 -1.27 14.17
N MET A 62 -22.97 -1.34 12.94
CA MET A 62 -24.17 -0.61 12.52
C MET A 62 -25.39 -0.98 13.38
N PHE A 63 -25.48 -2.23 13.86
CA PHE A 63 -26.56 -2.66 14.77
C PHE A 63 -26.59 -1.90 16.10
N VAL A 64 -25.47 -1.29 16.50
CA VAL A 64 -25.32 -0.57 17.78
C VAL A 64 -25.27 0.95 17.56
N PHE A 65 -25.55 1.45 16.35
CA PHE A 65 -25.37 2.86 15.91
C PHE A 65 -23.94 3.43 16.01
N ILE A 66 -23.02 2.74 16.71
CA ILE A 66 -21.59 3.07 16.79
C ILE A 66 -20.91 2.98 15.41
N GLY A 67 -21.46 2.19 14.49
CA GLY A 67 -20.97 2.12 13.10
C GLY A 67 -20.87 3.49 12.42
N ILE A 68 -21.74 4.45 12.74
CA ILE A 68 -21.69 5.81 12.20
C ILE A 68 -20.43 6.56 12.65
N CYS A 69 -19.98 6.37 13.88
CA CYS A 69 -18.77 7.00 14.40
C CYS A 69 -17.49 6.43 13.77
N VAL A 70 -17.53 5.18 13.28
CA VAL A 70 -16.38 4.51 12.64
C VAL A 70 -16.26 4.86 11.15
N LEU A 71 -17.36 5.25 10.49
CA LEU A 71 -17.36 5.67 9.08
C LEU A 71 -16.33 6.77 8.75
N PRO A 72 -16.25 7.92 9.47
CA PRO A 72 -15.27 8.96 9.13
C PRO A 72 -13.83 8.45 9.26
N PHE A 73 -13.55 7.59 10.25
CA PHE A 73 -12.23 6.97 10.40
C PHE A 73 -11.88 6.07 9.22
N TRP A 74 -12.85 5.26 8.75
CA TRP A 74 -12.68 4.39 7.59
C TRP A 74 -12.43 5.19 6.30
N VAL A 75 -13.15 6.30 6.09
CA VAL A 75 -12.93 7.19 4.94
C VAL A 75 -11.52 7.79 4.96
N ILE A 76 -11.04 8.25 6.12
CA ILE A 76 -9.68 8.77 6.27
C ILE A 76 -8.65 7.69 5.92
N TRP A 77 -8.83 6.47 6.44
CA TRP A 77 -7.95 5.33 6.13
C TRP A 77 -7.93 5.02 4.63
N TRP A 78 -9.09 5.02 3.99
CA TRP A 78 -9.23 4.78 2.56
C TRP A 78 -8.49 5.85 1.73
N VAL A 79 -8.65 7.14 2.05
CA VAL A 79 -7.92 8.24 1.39
C VAL A 79 -6.41 8.11 1.59
N MET A 80 -5.97 7.72 2.79
CA MET A 80 -4.54 7.55 3.06
C MET A 80 -3.89 6.47 2.18
N ILE A 81 -4.58 5.35 1.93
CA ILE A 81 -4.06 4.28 1.07
C ILE A 81 -3.98 4.74 -0.40
N GLN A 82 -4.91 5.58 -0.85
CA GLN A 82 -4.82 6.20 -2.18
C GLN A 82 -3.58 7.08 -2.31
N ILE A 83 -3.35 7.94 -1.31
CA ILE A 83 -2.19 8.85 -1.29
C ILE A 83 -0.88 8.05 -1.25
N ASP A 84 -0.82 6.97 -0.48
CA ASP A 84 0.34 6.05 -0.44
C ASP A 84 0.63 5.51 -1.84
N GLY A 85 -0.39 4.97 -2.51
CA GLY A 85 -0.24 4.38 -3.84
C GLY A 85 0.20 5.39 -4.90
N VAL A 86 -0.43 6.57 -4.94
CA VAL A 86 -0.07 7.64 -5.87
C VAL A 86 1.34 8.16 -5.62
N THR A 87 1.74 8.34 -4.35
CA THR A 87 3.07 8.83 -4.00
C THR A 87 4.15 7.84 -4.44
N ILE A 88 3.92 6.54 -4.25
CA ILE A 88 4.84 5.49 -4.66
C ILE A 88 4.91 5.40 -6.19
N ALA A 89 3.76 5.46 -6.87
CA ALA A 89 3.71 5.47 -8.34
C ALA A 89 4.46 6.66 -8.94
N SER A 90 4.29 7.87 -8.39
CA SER A 90 5.02 9.07 -8.84
C SER A 90 6.53 8.91 -8.64
N ARG A 91 6.98 8.31 -7.54
CA ARG A 91 8.41 8.03 -7.31
C ARG A 91 8.96 7.01 -8.31
N LEU A 92 8.20 5.96 -8.63
CA LEU A 92 8.60 4.98 -9.65
C LEU A 92 8.67 5.62 -11.04
N LYS A 93 7.71 6.48 -11.39
CA LYS A 93 7.71 7.25 -12.64
C LYS A 93 8.89 8.23 -12.75
N GLU A 94 9.32 8.82 -11.63
CA GLU A 94 10.51 9.68 -11.54
C GLU A 94 11.84 8.89 -11.58
N GLY A 95 11.80 7.56 -11.68
CA GLY A 95 13.00 6.72 -11.70
C GLY A 95 13.64 6.54 -10.32
N LYS A 96 12.94 6.84 -9.23
CA LYS A 96 13.43 6.62 -7.87
C LYS A 96 13.23 5.16 -7.47
N VAL A 97 14.25 4.58 -6.84
CA VAL A 97 14.19 3.22 -6.30
C VAL A 97 13.26 3.18 -5.08
N VAL A 98 12.32 2.24 -5.06
CA VAL A 98 11.37 2.03 -3.95
C VAL A 98 11.51 0.60 -3.44
N LYS A 99 11.59 0.42 -2.12
CA LYS A 99 11.66 -0.91 -1.51
C LYS A 99 10.27 -1.54 -1.40
N LYS A 100 10.17 -2.87 -1.52
CA LYS A 100 8.95 -3.58 -1.15
C LYS A 100 8.69 -3.36 0.35
N GLY A 101 7.48 -2.95 0.72
CA GLY A 101 7.13 -2.59 2.09
C GLY A 101 7.29 -1.10 2.48
N GLU A 102 7.83 -0.22 1.62
CA GLU A 102 7.97 1.21 1.95
C GLU A 102 6.66 1.99 1.84
N CYS A 103 5.98 2.27 2.95
CA CYS A 103 4.83 3.19 2.97
C CYS A 103 5.30 4.64 3.15
N ALA A 104 4.59 5.56 2.48
CA ALA A 104 4.71 7.01 2.64
C ALA A 104 4.22 7.47 4.02
N SER A 105 3.29 6.74 4.65
CA SER A 105 2.78 7.02 5.99
C SER A 105 3.28 6.02 7.05
N SER A 106 3.65 6.53 8.22
CA SER A 106 4.11 5.75 9.37
C SER A 106 3.03 4.80 9.92
N ILE A 107 1.74 5.16 9.78
CA ILE A 107 0.62 4.36 10.31
C ILE A 107 0.40 3.11 9.45
N ALA A 108 0.51 3.22 8.13
CA ALA A 108 0.42 2.07 7.22
C ALA A 108 1.62 1.11 7.40
N LYS A 109 2.78 1.63 7.78
CA LYS A 109 3.97 0.85 8.14
C LYS A 109 3.71 -0.11 9.30
N LEU A 110 2.89 0.25 10.29
CA LEU A 110 2.65 -0.59 11.46
C LEU A 110 1.95 -1.91 11.08
N GLY A 111 0.94 -1.84 10.20
CA GLY A 111 0.21 -3.03 9.73
C GLY A 111 1.02 -3.89 8.75
N VAL A 112 1.78 -3.25 7.85
CA VAL A 112 2.57 -3.94 6.82
C VAL A 112 3.86 -4.55 7.39
N SER A 113 4.48 -3.92 8.40
CA SER A 113 5.75 -4.40 8.98
C SER A 113 5.67 -5.77 9.65
N ILE A 114 4.46 -6.24 9.98
CA ILE A 114 4.22 -7.57 10.53
C ILE A 114 4.30 -8.66 9.44
N PHE A 115 3.98 -8.33 8.18
CA PHE A 115 3.87 -9.30 7.09
C PHE A 115 5.02 -9.28 6.09
N GLU A 116 5.76 -8.16 5.95
CA GLU A 116 6.75 -8.04 4.88
C GLU A 116 8.02 -7.32 5.36
N LYS A 117 9.00 -8.13 5.82
CA LYS A 117 10.35 -7.69 6.19
C LYS A 117 11.34 -8.11 5.10
N THR A 118 11.11 -7.71 3.85
CA THR A 118 11.96 -8.08 2.71
C THR A 118 12.75 -6.90 2.20
N GLU A 119 14.07 -7.09 2.04
CA GLU A 119 15.02 -6.10 1.48
C GLU A 119 15.01 -6.07 -0.06
N VAL A 120 13.91 -6.50 -0.68
CA VAL A 120 13.80 -6.64 -2.14
C VAL A 120 13.15 -5.38 -2.71
N PHE A 121 13.69 -4.87 -3.80
CA PHE A 121 13.14 -3.69 -4.47
C PHE A 121 11.97 -4.07 -5.40
N VAL A 122 11.13 -3.07 -5.68
CA VAL A 122 10.09 -3.17 -6.71
C VAL A 122 10.77 -3.13 -8.09
N GLN A 123 10.44 -4.11 -8.94
CA GLN A 123 10.82 -4.18 -10.36
C GLN A 123 9.67 -3.65 -11.20
#